data_AF-A0A8D2DNG8-F1
#
_entry.id   AF-A0A8D2DNG8-F1
#
_cell.length_a   1.000
_cell.length_b   1.000
_cell.length_c   1.000
_cell.angle_alpha   90.00
_cell.angle_beta   90.00
_cell.angle_gamma   90.00
#
_symmetry.space_group_name_H-M   'P 1'
#
loop_
_entity.id
_entity.type
_entity.pdbx_description
1 polymer ?
#
loop_
_entity_poly.entity_id
_entity_poly.type
_entity_poly.pdbx_seq_one_letter_code
_entity_poly.pdbx_strand_id
1 'polypeptide(L)'
;MGITDFEDMKVISQHTRELLGIEEPLFSRSIRLPYRDNIGLFLEQKGHTGVKSDSLNFSEFVKAAGLQDYAPEISAPEENKAVNIAET
;
A
#
# COMPACT_ATOMS: atom_id res chain seq x y z
N MET A 1 -0.15 35.36 -2.92
CA MET A 1 -1.26 35.10 -3.86
C MET A 1 -2.19 34.13 -3.16
N GLY A 2 -3.39 34.57 -2.79
CA GLY A 2 -4.36 33.72 -2.11
C GLY A 2 -5.34 33.19 -3.13
N ILE A 3 -5.22 31.90 -3.50
CA ILE A 3 -6.25 31.23 -4.27
C ILE A 3 -7.40 30.97 -3.31
N THR A 4 -8.53 31.63 -3.53
CA THR A 4 -9.71 31.54 -2.66
C THR A 4 -10.90 30.89 -3.35
N ASP A 5 -10.86 30.78 -4.68
CA ASP A 5 -11.90 30.11 -5.45
C ASP A 5 -11.65 28.62 -5.55
N PHE A 6 -12.73 27.84 -5.43
CA PHE A 6 -12.67 26.39 -5.46
C PHE A 6 -12.41 25.85 -6.87
N GLU A 7 -12.88 26.54 -7.92
CA GLU A 7 -12.63 26.12 -9.29
C GLU A 7 -11.15 26.26 -9.67
N ASP A 8 -10.51 27.34 -9.24
CA ASP A 8 -9.05 27.51 -9.38
C ASP A 8 -8.28 26.37 -8.70
N MET A 9 -8.72 25.93 -7.52
CA MET A 9 -8.10 24.79 -6.80
C MET A 9 -8.20 23.48 -7.59
N LYS A 10 -9.33 23.21 -8.25
CA LYS A 10 -9.50 22.01 -9.08
C LYS A 10 -8.58 22.03 -10.30
N VAL A 11 -8.51 23.16 -11.00
CA VAL A 11 -7.67 23.30 -12.20
C VAL A 11 -6.20 23.06 -11.88
N ILE A 12 -5.71 23.65 -10.79
CA ILE A 12 -4.33 23.44 -10.34
C ILE A 12 -4.08 21.97 -9.97
N SER A 13 -5.03 21.33 -9.27
CA SER A 13 -4.92 19.92 -8.88
C SER A 13 -4.86 18.99 -10.10
N GLN A 14 -5.70 19.26 -11.10
CA GLN A 14 -5.72 18.51 -12.36
C GLN A 14 -4.39 18.64 -13.11
N HIS A 15 -3.90 19.86 -13.33
CA HIS A 15 -2.64 20.07 -14.07
C HIS A 15 -1.43 19.52 -13.33
N THR A 16 -1.40 19.65 -12.00
CA THR A 16 -0.34 19.05 -11.19
C THR A 16 -0.30 17.54 -11.38
N ARG A 17 -1.47 16.91 -11.45
CA ARG A 17 -1.59 15.48 -11.68
C ARG A 17 -1.12 15.07 -13.08
N GLU A 18 -1.54 15.79 -14.11
CA GLU A 18 -1.09 15.58 -15.49
C GLU A 18 0.44 15.69 -15.61
N LEU A 19 1.05 16.69 -14.97
CA LEU A 19 2.50 16.90 -14.94
C LEU A 19 3.26 15.77 -14.25
N LEU A 20 2.68 15.19 -13.20
CA LEU A 20 3.28 14.10 -12.42
C LEU A 20 2.94 12.71 -12.99
N GLY A 21 2.07 12.62 -14.01
CA GLY A 21 1.64 11.34 -14.59
C GLY A 21 0.86 10.45 -13.62
N ILE A 22 0.16 11.04 -12.64
CA ILE A 22 -0.68 10.31 -11.69
C ILE A 22 -2.13 10.24 -12.19
N GLU A 23 -2.86 9.19 -11.82
CA GLU A 23 -4.29 9.06 -12.17
C GLU A 23 -5.18 9.83 -11.18
N GLU A 24 -6.38 10.23 -11.63
CA GLU A 24 -7.37 10.86 -10.75
C GLU A 24 -7.78 9.84 -9.67
N PRO A 25 -7.63 10.17 -8.38
CA PRO A 25 -8.06 9.27 -7.32
C PRO A 25 -9.57 9.09 -7.42
N LEU A 26 -10.02 7.84 -7.46
CA LEU A 26 -11.43 7.53 -7.33
C LEU A 26 -11.89 7.98 -5.94
N PHE A 27 -12.65 9.08 -5.86
CA PHE A 27 -13.20 9.59 -4.59
C PHE A 27 -14.22 8.62 -3.93
N SER A 28 -14.58 7.53 -4.61
CA SER A 28 -15.32 6.40 -4.04
C SER A 28 -14.43 5.43 -3.25
N ARG A 29 -13.10 5.47 -3.43
CA ARG A 29 -12.18 4.67 -2.61
C ARG A 29 -12.09 5.30 -1.24
N SER A 30 -12.42 4.51 -0.22
CA SER A 30 -12.12 4.89 1.15
C SER A 30 -10.62 5.07 1.30
N ILE A 31 -10.19 6.24 1.78
CA ILE A 31 -8.80 6.54 2.19
C ILE A 31 -8.39 5.76 3.46
N ARG A 32 -9.22 4.84 3.94
CA ARG A 32 -8.78 3.89 4.95
C ARG A 32 -7.57 3.17 4.38
N LEU A 33 -6.47 3.23 5.12
CA LEU A 33 -5.33 2.35 4.89
C LEU A 33 -5.87 0.93 4.62
N PRO A 34 -5.36 0.21 3.59
CA PRO A 34 -5.74 -1.18 3.40
C PRO A 34 -5.63 -1.90 4.73
N TYR A 35 -6.53 -2.85 4.98
CA TYR A 35 -6.47 -3.67 6.20
C TYR A 35 -5.05 -4.21 6.29
N ARG A 36 -4.34 -3.89 7.39
CA ARG A 36 -2.94 -4.27 7.51
C ARG A 36 -2.87 -5.79 7.54
N ASP A 37 -1.96 -6.35 6.75
CA ASP A 37 -1.69 -7.78 6.80
C ASP A 37 -1.31 -8.20 8.22
N ASN A 38 -1.60 -9.46 8.56
CA ASN A 38 -1.30 -10.01 9.90
C ASN A 38 0.19 -9.86 10.23
N ILE A 39 1.05 -9.94 9.21
CA ILE A 39 2.49 -9.63 9.34
C ILE A 39 2.73 -8.16 9.66
N GLY A 40 2.08 -7.23 8.97
CA GLY A 40 2.23 -5.80 9.23
C GLY A 40 1.85 -5.45 10.68
N LEU A 41 0.73 -5.97 11.17
CA LEU A 41 0.29 -5.79 12.55
C LEU A 41 1.30 -6.35 13.58
N PHE A 42 1.86 -7.53 13.30
CA PHE A 42 2.88 -8.13 14.15
C PHE A 42 4.18 -7.30 14.17
N LEU A 43 4.66 -6.87 13.00
CA LEU A 43 5.91 -6.12 12.88
C LEU A 43 5.84 -4.75 13.54
N GLU A 44 4.66 -4.11 13.55
CA GLU A 44 4.46 -2.87 14.30
C GLU A 44 4.63 -3.06 15.80
N GLN A 45 4.07 -4.14 16.36
CA GLN A 45 4.25 -4.45 17.77
C GLN A 45 5.69 -4.87 18.08
N LYS A 46 6.32 -5.64 17.17
CA LYS A 46 7.70 -6.12 17.32
C LYS A 46 8.76 -5.04 17.09
N GLY A 47 8.44 -3.97 16.36
CA GLY A 47 9.36 -2.88 16.05
C GLY A 47 9.73 -2.00 17.26
N HIS A 48 9.00 -2.11 18.37
CA HIS A 48 9.33 -1.44 19.61
C HIS A 48 10.49 -2.13 20.34
N THR A 49 11.30 -1.39 21.08
CA THR A 49 12.37 -1.96 21.93
C THR A 49 11.84 -2.42 23.28
N GLY A 50 12.41 -3.51 23.79
CA GLY A 50 12.19 -4.01 25.15
C GLY A 50 11.75 -5.47 25.21
N VAL A 51 11.79 -6.04 26.42
CA VAL A 51 11.61 -7.47 26.68
C VAL A 51 10.31 -8.02 26.09
N LYS A 52 9.23 -7.24 26.12
CA LYS A 52 7.91 -7.65 25.59
C LYS A 52 7.95 -7.85 24.08
N SER A 53 8.56 -6.92 23.36
CA SER A 53 8.70 -6.99 21.89
C SER A 53 9.68 -8.08 21.48
N ASP A 54 10.78 -8.23 22.24
CA ASP A 54 11.78 -9.27 22.00
C ASP A 54 11.20 -10.69 22.17
N SER A 55 10.28 -10.85 23.15
CA SER A 55 9.57 -12.11 23.39
C SER A 55 8.42 -12.39 22.40
N LEU A 56 8.03 -11.42 21.57
CA LEU A 56 6.82 -11.54 20.74
C LEU A 56 7.04 -12.53 19.58
N ASN A 57 6.29 -13.62 19.60
CA ASN A 57 6.27 -14.64 18.55
C ASN A 57 5.05 -14.47 17.63
N PHE A 58 5.25 -14.63 16.31
CA PHE A 58 4.20 -14.49 15.31
C PHE A 58 3.07 -15.50 15.48
N SER A 59 3.39 -16.78 15.76
CA SER A 59 2.35 -17.82 15.91
C SER A 59 1.45 -17.55 17.13
N GLU A 60 2.03 -17.06 18.21
CA GLU A 60 1.28 -16.69 19.42
C GLU A 60 0.44 -15.43 19.20
N PHE A 61 1.00 -14.44 18.49
CA PHE A 61 0.30 -13.23 18.10
C PHE A 61 -0.96 -13.53 17.26
N VAL A 62 -0.83 -14.38 16.23
CA VAL A 62 -1.94 -14.78 15.35
C VAL A 62 -3.04 -15.49 16.14
N LYS A 63 -2.66 -16.45 17.01
CA LYS A 63 -3.60 -17.18 17.88
C LYS A 63 -4.31 -16.26 18.86
N ALA A 64 -3.59 -15.37 19.53
CA ALA A 64 -4.15 -14.45 20.51
C ALA A 64 -5.11 -13.43 19.87
N ALA A 65 -4.80 -12.97 18.65
CA ALA A 65 -5.61 -12.01 17.91
C ALA A 65 -6.78 -12.66 17.13
N GLY A 66 -6.88 -14.00 17.12
CA GLY A 66 -7.89 -14.72 16.33
C GLY A 66 -7.74 -14.51 14.82
N LEU A 67 -6.51 -14.25 14.36
CA LEU A 67 -6.19 -14.00 12.96
C LEU A 67 -5.97 -15.33 12.21
N GLN A 68 -6.16 -15.31 10.89
CA GLN A 68 -5.77 -16.44 10.04
C GLN A 68 -4.25 -16.51 9.88
N ASP A 69 -3.72 -17.69 9.62
CA ASP A 69 -2.30 -17.85 9.31
C ASP A 69 -1.97 -17.09 8.02
N TYR A 70 -0.82 -16.42 8.01
CA TYR A 70 -0.37 -15.66 6.86
C TYR A 70 0.03 -16.60 5.72
N ALA A 71 -0.81 -16.65 4.68
CA ALA A 71 -0.58 -17.38 3.45
C ALA A 71 -0.76 -16.42 2.26
N PRO A 72 0.24 -15.57 1.96
CA PRO A 72 0.15 -14.66 0.84
C PRO A 72 0.12 -15.48 -0.45
N GLU A 73 -0.82 -15.18 -1.33
CA GLU A 73 -0.74 -15.62 -2.72
C GLU A 73 0.41 -14.84 -3.36
N ILE A 74 1.59 -15.46 -3.40
CA ILE A 74 2.76 -14.88 -4.07
C ILE A 74 2.51 -15.00 -5.57
N SER A 75 1.86 -14.00 -6.17
CA SER A 75 1.96 -13.79 -7.61
C SER A 75 3.36 -13.24 -7.86
N ALA A 76 4.31 -14.13 -8.16
CA ALA A 76 5.62 -13.70 -8.62
C ALA A 76 5.43 -12.70 -9.78
N PRO A 77 6.18 -11.59 -9.84
CA PRO A 77 6.22 -10.79 -11.05
C PRO A 77 6.71 -11.70 -12.17
N GLU A 78 5.92 -11.83 -13.24
CA GLU A 78 6.34 -12.55 -14.44
C GLU A 78 7.56 -11.84 -15.04
N GLU A 79 8.76 -12.24 -14.64
CA GLU A 79 9.97 -11.90 -15.35
C GLU A 79 10.05 -12.72 -16.65
N ASN A 80 10.19 -11.97 -17.75
CA ASN A 80 10.58 -12.34 -19.12
C ASN A 80 9.44 -12.57 -20.13
N LYS A 81 9.29 -11.61 -21.05
CA LYS A 81 9.67 -11.82 -22.48
C LYS A 81 10.15 -10.52 -23.12
N ALA A 82 11.46 -10.29 -23.07
CA ALA A 82 12.12 -9.57 -24.15
C ALA A 82 12.22 -10.49 -25.39
N VAL A 83 12.15 -9.86 -26.56
CA VAL A 83 12.49 -10.36 -27.91
C VAL A 83 11.42 -11.22 -28.60
N ASN A 84 10.68 -10.57 -29.51
CA ASN A 84 10.52 -10.96 -30.91
C ASN A 84 10.00 -9.75 -31.70
N ILE A 85 10.90 -8.86 -32.12
CA ILE A 85 10.65 -8.02 -33.30
C ILE A 85 11.53 -8.62 -34.40
N ALA A 86 10.99 -9.62 -35.08
CA ALA A 86 11.46 -10.06 -36.37
C ALA A 86 10.23 -10.18 -37.27
N GLU A 87 10.27 -9.36 -38.33
CA GLU A 87 9.65 -9.59 -39.64
C GLU A 87 8.11 -9.56 -39.73
N THR A 88 7.59 -8.46 -40.28
CA THR A 88 6.77 -8.47 -41.50
C THR A 88 6.95 -7.14 -42.23
#